data_AF-A0A167LAG0-F1
#
_entry.id   AF-A0A167LAG0-F1
#
_cell.length_a   1.000
_cell.length_b   1.000
_cell.length_c   1.000
_cell.angle_alpha   90.00
_cell.angle_beta   90.00
_cell.angle_gamma   90.00
#
_symmetry.space_group_name_H-M   'P 1'
#
loop_
_entity.id
_entity.type
_entity.pdbx_description
1 polymer ?
#
loop_
_entity_poly.entity_id
_entity_poly.type
_entity_poly.pdbx_seq_one_letter_code
_entity_poly.pdbx_strand_id
1 'polypeptide(L)'
;MPRPEVDDAWEDLLQYNDIRVQKEDLEKANLESVPLNDEKGGYFVTLDVYHTLHCVNHIRKSYYSDYYHNPNPVAQQREHFDHCIDLLRQTLICHGDISLHPFEWIDGYRFPWPTERTEHQCRNWDKLVAWSKEHSISNLEGPILTHPTLGTSWRGDEPDWATGTASSRT
;
A
#
# COMPACT_ATOMS: atom_id res chain seq x y z
N MET A 1 4.86 -13.10 -8.27
CA MET A 1 4.96 -14.55 -7.93
C MET A 1 6.10 -14.82 -6.94
N PRO A 2 5.92 -15.75 -5.98
CA PRO A 2 6.91 -16.08 -4.96
C PRO A 2 8.12 -16.77 -5.59
N ARG A 3 9.31 -16.22 -5.34
CA ARG A 3 10.60 -16.78 -5.77
C ARG A 3 11.72 -16.12 -4.95
N PRO A 4 12.84 -16.80 -4.72
CA PRO A 4 13.92 -16.29 -3.88
C PRO A 4 14.38 -14.89 -4.26
N GLU A 5 14.55 -14.60 -5.56
CA GLU A 5 15.06 -13.29 -5.99
C GLU A 5 14.10 -12.14 -5.65
N VAL A 6 12.80 -12.42 -5.56
CA VAL A 6 11.81 -11.41 -5.15
C VAL A 6 11.84 -11.22 -3.65
N ASP A 7 12.03 -12.29 -2.88
CA ASP A 7 12.16 -12.19 -1.43
C ASP A 7 13.44 -11.45 -1.03
N ASP A 8 14.57 -11.76 -1.67
CA ASP A 8 15.83 -11.05 -1.51
C ASP A 8 15.69 -9.55 -1.82
N ALA A 9 14.97 -9.21 -2.90
CA ALA A 9 14.73 -7.80 -3.25
C ALA A 9 13.85 -7.06 -2.23
N TRP A 10 12.89 -7.75 -1.60
CA TRP A 10 12.08 -7.17 -0.52
C TRP A 10 12.88 -7.03 0.78
N GLU A 11 13.77 -7.97 1.08
CA GLU A 11 14.68 -7.88 2.22
C GLU A 11 15.66 -6.72 2.04
N ASP A 12 16.27 -6.58 0.87
CA ASP A 12 17.16 -5.46 0.52
C ASP A 12 16.44 -4.11 0.64
N LEU A 13 15.18 -4.04 0.20
CA LEU A 13 14.37 -2.82 0.30
C LEU A 13 14.05 -2.41 1.75
N LEU A 14 13.90 -3.38 2.66
CA LEU A 14 13.45 -3.16 4.04
C LEU A 14 14.57 -3.19 5.08
N GLN A 15 15.80 -3.53 4.70
CA GLN A 15 16.93 -3.79 5.63
C GLN A 15 17.31 -2.61 6.54
N TYR A 16 16.86 -1.39 6.24
CA TYR A 16 17.15 -0.16 6.99
C TYR A 16 15.90 0.44 7.65
N ASN A 17 14.86 -0.36 7.87
CA ASN A 17 13.62 0.10 8.52
C ASN A 17 13.87 0.58 9.96
N ASP A 18 14.76 -0.07 10.68
CA ASP A 18 15.03 0.19 12.10
C ASP A 18 16.08 1.30 12.27
N ILE A 19 15.67 2.43 12.82
CA ILE A 19 16.52 3.62 12.97
C ILE A 19 16.58 4.15 14.39
N ARG A 20 17.64 4.91 14.67
CA ARG A 20 17.82 5.66 15.91
C ARG A 20 17.55 7.14 15.66
N VAL A 21 16.73 7.73 16.52
CA VAL A 21 16.52 9.19 16.57
C VAL A 21 16.88 9.73 17.94
N GLN A 22 17.10 11.04 18.01
CA GLN A 22 17.36 11.71 19.29
C GLN A 22 16.07 12.21 19.92
N LYS A 23 16.15 12.62 21.19
CA LYS A 23 14.98 13.10 21.93
C LYS A 23 14.32 14.29 21.23
N GLU A 24 15.14 15.18 20.68
CA GLU A 24 14.68 16.41 20.01
C GLU A 24 13.85 16.10 18.75
N ASP A 25 14.08 14.97 18.09
CA ASP A 25 13.30 14.55 16.91
C ASP A 25 11.89 14.12 17.32
N LEU A 26 11.79 13.35 18.41
CA LEU A 26 10.50 12.92 18.99
C LEU A 26 9.70 14.10 19.55
N GLU A 27 10.36 15.06 20.21
CA GLU A 27 9.70 16.26 20.74
C GLU A 27 9.09 17.12 19.62
N LYS A 28 9.78 17.26 18.47
CA LYS A 28 9.23 17.96 17.30
C LYS A 28 8.03 17.25 16.68
N ALA A 29 8.04 15.93 16.72
CA ALA A 29 6.94 15.11 16.22
C ALA A 29 5.80 14.96 17.24
N ASN A 30 5.98 15.45 18.48
CA ASN A 30 5.06 15.22 19.61
C ASN A 30 4.81 13.72 19.86
N LEU A 31 5.89 12.93 19.81
CA LEU A 31 5.87 11.48 20.01
C LEU A 31 6.76 11.07 21.19
N GLU A 32 6.55 9.85 21.67
CA GLU A 32 7.45 9.13 22.58
C GLU A 32 7.79 7.78 21.96
N SER A 33 8.93 7.19 22.31
CA SER A 33 9.28 5.84 21.86
C SER A 33 10.14 5.11 22.89
N VAL A 34 10.46 3.84 22.65
CA VAL A 34 11.34 3.06 23.53
C VAL A 34 12.79 3.58 23.47
N PRO A 35 13.43 3.81 24.62
CA PRO A 35 14.83 4.26 24.66
C PRO A 35 15.79 3.11 24.35
N LEU A 36 16.91 3.46 23.71
CA LEU A 36 18.03 2.55 23.44
C LEU A 36 19.04 2.64 24.59
N ASN A 37 19.27 1.50 25.25
CA ASN A 37 20.13 1.40 26.44
C ASN A 37 21.58 1.08 26.08
N ASP A 38 22.22 1.92 25.27
CA ASP A 38 23.65 1.86 24.96
C ASP A 38 24.33 3.22 25.22
N GLU A 39 25.65 3.28 25.02
CA GLU A 39 26.44 4.51 25.26
C GLU A 39 26.02 5.70 24.39
N LYS A 40 25.29 5.45 23.29
CA LYS A 40 24.86 6.49 22.36
C LYS A 40 23.50 7.08 22.71
N GLY A 41 22.70 6.41 23.54
CA GLY A 41 21.36 6.85 23.95
C GLY A 41 20.41 7.11 22.78
N GLY A 42 19.29 7.79 23.02
CA GLY A 42 18.28 8.04 21.99
C GLY A 42 17.23 6.93 21.93
N TYR A 43 16.46 6.90 20.84
CA TYR A 43 15.20 6.16 20.78
C TYR A 43 15.06 5.35 19.50
N PHE A 44 14.42 4.19 19.62
CA PHE A 44 14.13 3.28 18.50
C PHE A 44 12.87 3.71 17.78
N VAL A 45 12.93 3.90 16.47
CA VAL A 45 11.75 4.20 15.63
C VAL A 45 11.94 3.58 14.25
N THR A 46 10.88 3.55 13.44
CA THR A 46 10.97 3.32 11.99
C THR A 46 10.36 4.50 11.23
N LEU A 47 10.68 4.67 9.96
CA LEU A 47 9.94 5.63 9.12
C LEU A 47 8.65 4.97 8.62
N ASP A 48 7.57 5.75 8.54
CA ASP A 48 6.28 5.21 8.10
C ASP A 48 6.30 4.64 6.67
N VAL A 49 7.17 5.13 5.78
CA VAL A 49 7.38 4.50 4.47
C VAL A 49 7.82 3.03 4.59
N TYR A 50 8.72 2.72 5.53
CA TYR A 50 9.19 1.35 5.75
C TYR A 50 8.13 0.49 6.43
N HIS A 51 7.39 1.06 7.40
CA HIS A 51 6.27 0.36 8.02
C HIS A 51 5.18 0.01 6.98
N THR A 52 4.84 0.96 6.10
CA THR A 52 3.84 0.74 5.06
C THR A 52 4.32 -0.27 4.01
N LEU A 53 5.59 -0.21 3.59
CA LEU A 53 6.20 -1.20 2.70
C LEU A 53 6.23 -2.60 3.34
N HIS A 54 6.51 -2.69 4.64
CA HIS A 54 6.41 -3.94 5.40
C HIS A 54 4.99 -4.51 5.35
N CYS A 55 3.97 -3.69 5.57
CA CYS A 55 2.56 -4.10 5.46
C CYS A 55 2.18 -4.56 4.05
N VAL A 56 2.64 -3.87 2.99
CA VAL A 56 2.45 -4.32 1.61
C VAL A 56 3.13 -5.67 1.36
N ASN A 57 4.33 -5.89 1.87
CA ASN A 57 5.01 -7.17 1.77
C ASN A 57 4.28 -8.27 2.56
N HIS A 58 3.69 -7.94 3.71
CA HIS A 58 2.84 -8.86 4.47
C HIS A 58 1.61 -9.25 3.65
N ILE A 59 0.92 -8.29 3.02
CA ILE A 59 -0.20 -8.56 2.11
C ILE A 59 0.23 -9.46 0.95
N ARG A 60 1.37 -9.17 0.31
CA ARG A 60 1.95 -10.02 -0.75
C ARG A 60 2.08 -11.48 -0.31
N LYS A 61 2.50 -11.70 0.93
CA LYS A 61 2.66 -13.05 1.51
C LYS A 61 1.32 -13.67 1.92
N SER A 62 0.37 -12.89 2.44
CA SER A 62 -0.92 -13.36 2.98
C SER A 62 -2.03 -13.55 1.94
N TYR A 63 -1.93 -12.89 0.78
CA TYR A 63 -2.97 -12.90 -0.26
C TYR A 63 -3.30 -14.31 -0.81
N TYR A 64 -2.45 -15.31 -0.56
CA TYR A 64 -2.70 -16.72 -0.84
C TYR A 64 -3.66 -17.41 0.18
N SER A 65 -4.86 -16.89 0.40
CA SER A 65 -5.80 -17.46 1.40
C SER A 65 -7.27 -17.47 0.94
N ASP A 66 -7.53 -18.18 -0.16
CA ASP A 66 -8.67 -19.10 -0.42
C ASP A 66 -10.14 -18.68 -0.12
N TYR A 67 -10.46 -17.41 0.14
CA TYR A 67 -11.78 -17.06 0.68
C TYR A 67 -12.73 -16.30 -0.27
N TYR A 68 -12.20 -15.46 -1.17
CA TYR A 68 -13.03 -14.71 -2.13
C TYR A 68 -13.10 -15.42 -3.48
N HIS A 69 -14.28 -15.93 -3.82
CA HIS A 69 -14.54 -16.60 -5.09
C HIS A 69 -14.65 -15.56 -6.22
N ASN A 70 -13.53 -15.26 -6.86
CA ASN A 70 -13.48 -14.43 -8.05
C ASN A 70 -13.66 -15.33 -9.30
N PRO A 71 -14.60 -15.00 -10.21
CA PRO A 71 -14.95 -15.84 -11.36
C PRO A 71 -13.86 -15.86 -12.44
N ASN A 72 -12.89 -14.94 -12.40
CA ASN A 72 -11.79 -14.90 -13.37
C ASN A 72 -10.80 -16.06 -13.13
N PRO A 73 -10.04 -16.48 -14.16
CA PRO A 73 -8.98 -17.45 -13.98
C PRO A 73 -7.99 -17.03 -12.89
N VAL A 74 -7.61 -17.95 -11.99
CA VAL A 74 -6.66 -17.69 -10.89
C VAL A 74 -5.35 -17.03 -11.37
N ALA A 75 -4.89 -17.37 -12.57
CA ALA A 75 -3.71 -16.75 -13.16
C ALA A 75 -3.88 -15.23 -13.40
N GLN A 76 -5.02 -14.81 -13.96
CA GLN A 76 -5.31 -13.39 -14.19
C GLN A 76 -5.48 -12.63 -12.88
N GLN A 77 -6.09 -13.27 -11.88
CA GLN A 77 -6.17 -12.68 -10.55
C GLN A 77 -4.78 -12.46 -9.96
N ARG A 78 -3.90 -13.47 -10.03
CA ARG A 78 -2.52 -13.34 -9.53
C ARG A 78 -1.73 -12.25 -10.24
N GLU A 79 -1.83 -12.16 -11.56
CA GLU A 79 -1.23 -11.05 -12.32
C GLU A 79 -1.79 -9.69 -11.88
N HIS A 80 -3.09 -9.61 -11.58
CA HIS A 80 -3.70 -8.39 -11.10
C HIS A 80 -3.09 -7.95 -9.76
N PHE A 81 -3.04 -8.88 -8.80
CA PHE A 81 -2.49 -8.61 -7.48
C PHE A 81 -0.99 -8.31 -7.51
N ASP A 82 -0.21 -9.05 -8.31
CA ASP A 82 1.24 -8.82 -8.43
C ASP A 82 1.52 -7.38 -8.91
N HIS A 83 0.79 -6.87 -9.91
CA HIS A 83 1.00 -5.50 -10.36
C HIS A 83 0.44 -4.46 -9.38
N CYS A 84 -0.67 -4.74 -8.66
CA CYS A 84 -1.18 -3.84 -7.63
C CYS A 84 -0.16 -3.66 -6.50
N ILE A 85 0.44 -4.76 -6.04
CA ILE A 85 1.48 -4.74 -5.02
C ILE A 85 2.70 -3.95 -5.50
N ASP A 86 3.13 -4.14 -6.74
CA ASP A 86 4.25 -3.38 -7.29
C ASP A 86 3.93 -1.89 -7.47
N LEU A 87 2.72 -1.56 -7.93
CA LEU A 87 2.25 -0.17 -8.00
C LEU A 87 2.28 0.49 -6.63
N LEU A 88 1.73 -0.16 -5.60
CA LEU A 88 1.77 0.35 -4.23
C LEU A 88 3.22 0.55 -3.76
N ARG A 89 4.10 -0.44 -3.97
CA ARG A 89 5.52 -0.32 -3.64
C ARG A 89 6.15 0.91 -4.32
N GLN A 90 5.93 1.10 -5.61
CA GLN A 90 6.44 2.25 -6.36
C GLN A 90 5.89 3.58 -5.83
N THR A 91 4.59 3.67 -5.57
CA THR A 91 3.95 4.87 -5.03
C THR A 91 4.49 5.22 -3.65
N LEU A 92 4.64 4.24 -2.74
CA LEU A 92 5.17 4.47 -1.40
C LEU A 92 6.62 4.98 -1.45
N ILE A 93 7.47 4.37 -2.28
CA ILE A 93 8.85 4.84 -2.48
C ILE A 93 8.86 6.25 -3.10
N CYS A 94 7.96 6.54 -4.04
CA CYS A 94 7.88 7.83 -4.70
C CYS A 94 7.44 8.96 -3.76
N HIS A 95 6.49 8.68 -2.86
CA HIS A 95 6.02 9.67 -1.89
C HIS A 95 6.93 9.80 -0.67
N GLY A 96 7.51 8.70 -0.19
CA GLY A 96 8.47 8.66 0.90
C GLY A 96 7.97 9.34 2.18
N ASP A 97 7.01 8.74 2.88
CA ASP A 97 6.58 9.27 4.17
C ASP A 97 7.71 9.16 5.21
N ILE A 98 8.20 10.32 5.65
CA ILE A 98 9.30 10.48 6.61
C ILE A 98 8.82 10.66 8.05
N SER A 99 7.52 10.55 8.32
CA SER A 99 7.01 10.55 9.68
C SER A 99 7.60 9.40 10.50
N LEU A 100 7.83 9.66 11.79
CA LEU A 100 8.42 8.70 12.71
C LEU A 100 7.33 7.79 13.26
N HIS A 101 7.48 6.48 13.08
CA HIS A 101 6.62 5.46 13.65
C HIS A 101 7.22 4.97 14.98
N PRO A 102 6.61 5.31 16.14
CA PRO A 102 7.19 5.00 17.44
C PRO A 102 6.77 3.63 17.98
N PHE A 103 7.51 3.18 18.98
CA PHE A 103 7.29 1.92 19.69
C PHE A 103 7.08 2.16 21.18
N GLU A 104 6.30 1.30 21.83
CA GLU A 104 6.08 1.30 23.27
C GLU A 104 6.33 -0.08 23.89
N TRP A 105 6.47 -0.11 25.22
CA TRP A 105 6.51 -1.36 25.98
C TRP A 105 5.09 -1.74 26.41
N ILE A 106 4.71 -3.00 26.22
CA ILE A 106 3.42 -3.54 26.68
C ILE A 106 3.63 -4.72 27.64
N ASP A 107 2.78 -4.83 28.66
CA ASP A 107 2.91 -5.86 29.69
C ASP A 107 2.77 -7.27 29.12
N GLY A 108 3.64 -8.18 29.56
CA GLY A 108 3.61 -9.58 29.12
C GLY A 108 4.17 -9.85 27.72
N TYR A 109 4.72 -8.84 27.04
CA TYR A 109 5.35 -8.98 25.72
C TYR A 109 6.81 -8.54 25.75
N ARG A 110 7.68 -9.31 25.08
CA ARG A 110 9.14 -9.12 25.17
C ARG A 110 9.69 -8.05 24.23
N PHE A 111 9.03 -7.80 23.10
CA PHE A 111 9.53 -6.92 22.05
C PHE A 111 8.84 -5.55 22.11
N PRO A 112 9.49 -4.45 21.68
CA PRO A 112 8.81 -3.18 21.50
C PRO A 112 7.61 -3.33 20.57
N TRP A 113 6.46 -2.77 20.97
CA TRP A 113 5.22 -2.83 20.22
C TRP A 113 5.05 -1.55 19.38
N PRO A 114 4.78 -1.65 18.07
CA PRO A 114 4.52 -0.48 17.23
C PRO A 114 3.23 0.24 17.64
N THR A 115 3.17 1.56 17.51
CA THR A 115 2.00 2.36 17.90
C THR A 115 1.42 3.15 16.73
N GLU A 116 0.10 3.31 16.71
CA GLU A 116 -0.64 4.01 15.64
C GLU A 116 -0.84 5.51 15.95
N ARG A 117 0.17 6.17 16.52
CA ARG A 117 0.07 7.57 17.00
C ARG A 117 0.65 8.60 16.02
N THR A 118 1.20 8.16 14.90
CA THR A 118 1.88 9.04 13.98
C THR A 118 0.90 9.91 13.20
N GLU A 119 1.18 11.21 13.12
CA GLU A 119 0.43 12.13 12.29
C GLU A 119 1.04 12.19 10.87
N HIS A 120 0.18 12.15 9.86
CA HIS A 120 0.58 12.21 8.45
C HIS A 120 0.18 13.53 7.80
N GLN A 121 1.00 14.01 6.87
CA GLN A 121 0.67 15.17 6.05
C GLN A 121 -0.02 14.77 4.75
N CYS A 122 -1.34 14.81 4.76
CA CYS A 122 -2.15 14.47 3.60
C CYS A 122 -2.21 15.61 2.57
N ARG A 123 -2.37 15.24 1.30
CA ARG A 123 -2.85 16.17 0.26
C ARG A 123 -4.33 16.47 0.52
N ASN A 124 -4.80 17.63 0.05
CA ASN A 124 -6.20 18.00 0.22
C ASN A 124 -7.12 17.07 -0.60
N TRP A 125 -7.83 16.19 0.11
CA TRP A 125 -8.68 15.16 -0.49
C TRP A 125 -9.85 15.73 -1.28
N ASP A 126 -10.54 16.72 -0.72
CA ASP A 126 -11.72 17.30 -1.36
C ASP A 126 -11.38 17.97 -2.69
N LYS A 127 -10.24 18.67 -2.76
CA LYS A 127 -9.74 19.27 -4.00
C LYS A 127 -9.37 18.22 -5.04
N LEU A 128 -8.71 17.14 -4.61
CA LEU A 128 -8.38 16.02 -5.49
C LEU A 128 -9.67 15.41 -6.08
N VAL A 129 -10.64 15.09 -5.24
CA VAL A 129 -11.91 14.47 -5.65
C VAL A 129 -12.72 15.41 -6.54
N ALA A 130 -12.79 16.70 -6.22
CA ALA A 130 -13.49 17.68 -7.05
C ALA A 130 -12.90 17.75 -8.47
N TRP A 131 -11.57 17.82 -8.57
CA TRP A 131 -10.86 17.79 -9.85
C TRP A 131 -11.15 16.48 -10.61
N SER A 132 -11.06 15.32 -9.95
CA SER A 132 -11.34 14.04 -10.60
C SER A 132 -12.77 13.92 -11.10
N LYS A 133 -13.76 14.44 -10.37
CA LYS A 133 -15.17 14.43 -10.80
C LYS A 133 -15.38 15.25 -12.07
N GLU A 134 -14.81 16.45 -12.14
CA GLU A 134 -14.88 17.32 -13.32
C GLU A 134 -14.30 16.66 -14.58
N HIS A 135 -13.29 15.81 -14.40
CA HIS A 135 -12.58 15.14 -15.49
C HIS A 135 -13.03 13.68 -15.71
N SER A 136 -14.10 13.25 -15.04
CA SER A 136 -14.58 11.87 -15.11
C SER A 136 -15.31 11.59 -16.43
N ILE A 137 -15.09 10.39 -16.98
CA ILE A 137 -15.84 9.90 -18.14
C ILE A 137 -17.09 9.18 -17.62
N SER A 138 -18.27 9.70 -17.96
CA SER A 138 -19.55 9.22 -17.41
C SER A 138 -20.00 7.87 -17.99
N ASN A 139 -19.64 7.55 -19.24
CA ASN A 139 -19.88 6.27 -19.87
C ASN A 139 -18.73 5.91 -20.81
N LEU A 140 -18.24 4.66 -20.74
CA LEU A 140 -17.20 4.12 -21.62
C LEU A 140 -17.77 3.18 -22.71
N GLU A 141 -19.08 2.94 -22.72
CA GLU A 141 -19.74 2.14 -23.74
C GLU A 141 -19.66 2.79 -25.12
N GLY A 142 -19.55 1.95 -26.15
CA GLY A 142 -19.44 2.38 -27.53
C GLY A 142 -18.00 2.68 -27.96
N PRO A 143 -17.79 3.35 -29.10
CA PRO A 143 -16.50 3.38 -29.79
C PRO A 143 -15.42 4.25 -29.11
N ILE A 144 -15.71 4.80 -27.92
CA ILE A 144 -14.81 5.67 -27.14
C ILE A 144 -13.44 5.01 -26.97
N LEU A 145 -13.45 3.71 -26.67
CA LEU A 145 -12.25 2.88 -26.63
C LEU A 145 -12.40 1.73 -27.63
N THR A 146 -11.67 1.83 -28.73
CA THR A 146 -11.71 0.84 -29.81
C THR A 146 -10.30 0.30 -30.06
N HIS A 147 -10.12 -0.99 -29.82
CA HIS A 147 -8.88 -1.67 -30.12
C HIS A 147 -8.69 -1.77 -31.64
N PRO A 148 -7.50 -1.44 -32.20
CA PRO A 148 -7.27 -1.42 -33.64
C PRO A 148 -7.59 -2.72 -34.37
N THR A 149 -7.49 -3.86 -33.68
CA THR A 149 -7.74 -5.19 -34.25
C THR A 149 -8.87 -5.97 -33.58
N LEU A 150 -9.35 -5.57 -32.40
CA LEU A 150 -10.35 -6.33 -31.61
C LEU A 150 -11.70 -5.61 -31.50
N GLY A 151 -11.79 -4.39 -32.06
CA GLY A 151 -13.00 -3.59 -32.01
C GLY A 151 -13.24 -2.93 -30.66
N THR A 152 -14.48 -2.50 -30.43
CA THR A 152 -14.89 -1.74 -29.23
C THR A 152 -14.64 -2.52 -27.94
N SER A 153 -14.03 -1.86 -26.95
CA SER A 153 -13.64 -2.42 -25.66
C SER A 153 -14.81 -2.62 -24.69
N TRP A 154 -15.84 -1.76 -24.73
CA TRP A 154 -17.06 -1.93 -23.92
C TRP A 154 -18.29 -1.82 -24.82
N ARG A 155 -18.87 -2.97 -25.15
CA ARG A 155 -19.98 -3.09 -26.10
C ARG A 155 -21.36 -2.97 -25.45
N GLY A 156 -21.43 -3.05 -24.12
CA GLY A 156 -22.66 -2.91 -23.32
C GLY A 156 -23.50 -4.19 -23.23
N ASP A 157 -23.23 -5.19 -24.07
CA ASP A 157 -23.85 -6.52 -24.07
C ASP A 157 -23.03 -7.58 -23.30
N GLU A 158 -21.82 -7.22 -22.87
CA GLU A 158 -20.91 -8.09 -22.13
C GLU A 158 -21.09 -7.94 -20.59
N PRO A 159 -20.92 -9.02 -19.81
CA PRO A 159 -20.87 -8.93 -18.35
C PRO A 159 -19.74 -8.00 -17.89
N ASP A 160 -19.99 -7.22 -16.85
CA ASP A 160 -18.97 -6.41 -16.19
C ASP A 160 -17.83 -7.32 -15.70
N TRP A 161 -16.65 -7.13 -16.26
CA TRP A 161 -15.45 -7.92 -15.97
C TRP A 161 -15.02 -7.86 -14.50
N ALA A 162 -15.44 -6.84 -13.75
CA ALA A 162 -15.16 -6.70 -12.32
C ALA A 162 -16.17 -7.47 -11.44
N THR A 163 -17.42 -7.62 -11.87
CA THR A 163 -18.50 -8.19 -11.05
C THR A 163 -19.10 -9.48 -11.60
N GLY A 164 -18.79 -9.85 -12.85
CA GLY A 164 -19.37 -10.99 -13.56
C GLY A 164 -20.86 -10.85 -13.88
N THR A 165 -21.47 -9.67 -13.67
CA THR A 165 -22.90 -9.42 -13.90
C THR A 165 -23.12 -8.55 -15.13
N ALA A 166 -24.19 -8.77 -15.88
CA ALA A 166 -24.56 -7.88 -16.99
C ALA A 166 -24.63 -6.42 -16.49
N SER A 167 -23.94 -5.52 -17.19
CA SER A 167 -23.92 -4.08 -16.87
C SER A 167 -25.36 -3.57 -16.78
N SER A 168 -25.81 -3.27 -15.57
CA SER A 168 -27.08 -2.56 -15.32
C SER A 168 -26.76 -1.13 -14.93
N ARG A 169 -26.07 -0.40 -15.80
CA ARG A 169 -25.94 1.04 -15.68
C ARG A 169 -26.95 1.70 -16.63
N THR A 170 -28.17 1.91 -16.11
CA THR A 170 -29.17 2.84 -16.68
C THR A 170 -28.81 4.28 -16.38
#